data_AF-A0A7X5E526-F1
#
_entry.id   AF-A0A7X5E526-F1
#
_cell.length_a   1.000
_cell.length_b   1.000
_cell.length_c   1.000
_cell.angle_alpha   90.00
_cell.angle_beta   90.00
_cell.angle_gamma   90.00
#
_symmetry.space_group_name_H-M   'P 1'
#
loop_
_entity.id
_entity.type
_entity.pdbx_description
1 polymer ?
#
loop_
_entity_poly.entity_id
_entity_poly.type
_entity_poly.pdbx_seq_one_letter_code
_entity_poly.pdbx_strand_id
1 'polypeptide(L)'
;MKHKLRFAAPAACLVGLILLLFTAAVRFPALRPDGVQSVTQWQLDGRTVSLPLTLGHLAPRTPLTLSAQAQPGEYLYLKTVYAPLRVYANETLVFEYGQPGTYPGFLLDPPTKTALVPLPDSENTLTLRMEYLSPSQRSSCTLHPVLLGSS
;
A
#
# COMPACT_ATOMS: atom_id res chain seq x y z
N MET A 1 60.33 22.52 -22.59
CA MET A 1 59.05 22.70 -21.89
C MET A 1 58.09 21.58 -22.28
N LYS A 2 58.12 20.47 -21.54
CA LYS A 2 57.11 19.39 -21.60
C LYS A 2 56.15 19.59 -20.41
N HIS A 3 54.92 19.09 -20.54
CA HIS A 3 53.86 18.98 -19.51
C HIS A 3 52.82 20.11 -19.40
N LYS A 4 51.86 20.19 -20.34
CA LYS A 4 50.48 20.65 -20.03
C LYS A 4 49.38 19.93 -20.83
N LEU A 5 49.63 18.74 -21.39
CA LEU A 5 48.66 18.03 -22.25
C LEU A 5 48.19 16.68 -21.68
N ARG A 6 48.01 16.57 -20.35
CA ARG A 6 47.58 15.29 -19.72
C ARG A 6 46.38 15.37 -18.77
N PHE A 7 45.78 16.55 -18.55
CA PHE A 7 44.67 16.71 -17.61
C PHE A 7 43.29 16.98 -18.25
N ALA A 8 43.21 17.24 -19.56
CA ALA A 8 41.94 17.58 -20.22
C ALA A 8 41.07 16.37 -20.62
N ALA A 9 41.70 15.23 -20.93
CA ALA A 9 41.01 14.00 -21.34
C ALA A 9 40.03 13.43 -20.28
N PRO A 10 40.39 13.32 -18.98
CA PRO A 10 39.47 12.76 -17.99
C PRO A 10 38.28 13.68 -17.71
N ALA A 11 38.48 15.00 -17.74
CA ALA A 11 37.40 15.98 -17.55
C ALA A 11 36.40 15.97 -18.72
N ALA A 12 36.90 15.88 -19.96
CA ALA A 12 36.04 15.76 -21.15
C ALA A 12 35.24 14.45 -21.15
N CYS A 13 35.85 13.32 -20.76
CA CYS A 13 35.14 12.05 -20.60
C CYS A 13 34.06 12.11 -19.51
N LEU A 14 34.33 12.78 -18.38
CA LEU A 14 33.36 12.94 -17.30
C LEU A 14 32.15 13.77 -17.76
N VAL A 15 32.38 14.89 -18.46
CA VAL A 15 31.31 15.73 -19.01
C VAL A 15 30.50 14.96 -20.05
N GLY A 16 31.18 14.20 -20.93
CA GLY A 16 30.53 13.33 -21.89
C GLY A 16 29.65 12.26 -21.23
N LEU A 17 30.15 11.62 -20.16
CA LEU A 17 29.38 10.64 -19.39
C LEU A 17 28.18 11.28 -18.69
N ILE A 18 28.34 12.46 -18.08
CA ILE A 18 27.23 13.19 -17.43
C ILE A 18 26.16 13.54 -18.46
N LEU A 19 26.53 14.06 -19.62
CA LEU A 19 25.58 14.38 -20.70
C LEU A 19 24.87 13.11 -21.22
N LEU A 20 25.58 12.00 -21.31
CA LEU A 20 25.02 10.71 -21.73
C LEU A 20 24.05 10.15 -20.68
N LEU A 21 24.37 10.28 -19.39
CA LEU A 21 23.48 9.90 -18.30
C LEU A 21 22.25 10.81 -18.22
N PHE A 22 22.40 12.12 -18.42
CA PHE A 22 21.26 13.05 -18.47
C PHE A 22 20.35 12.78 -19.67
N THR A 23 20.92 12.55 -20.86
CA THR A 23 20.13 12.19 -22.04
C THR A 23 19.45 10.84 -21.89
N ALA A 24 20.10 9.86 -21.27
CA ALA A 24 19.47 8.59 -20.92
C ALA A 24 18.32 8.80 -19.92
N ALA A 25 18.51 9.59 -18.86
CA ALA A 25 17.47 9.85 -17.86
C ALA A 25 16.25 10.60 -18.44
N VAL A 26 16.45 11.48 -19.42
CA VAL A 26 15.36 12.18 -20.11
C VAL A 26 14.65 11.28 -21.12
N ARG A 27 15.39 10.41 -21.83
CA ARG A 27 14.81 9.52 -22.86
C ARG A 27 14.20 8.24 -22.30
N PHE A 28 14.69 7.80 -21.15
CA PHE A 28 14.16 6.66 -20.41
C PHE A 28 13.63 7.18 -19.07
N PRO A 29 12.45 7.85 -19.06
CA PRO A 29 11.78 8.10 -17.80
C PRO A 29 11.63 6.76 -17.08
N ALA A 30 11.79 6.76 -15.76
CA ALA A 30 11.57 5.57 -14.96
C ALA A 30 10.22 4.96 -15.36
N LEU A 31 10.22 3.68 -15.75
CA LEU A 31 9.00 2.93 -15.98
C LEU A 31 8.18 3.03 -14.69
N ARG A 32 7.16 3.89 -14.69
CA ARG A 32 6.09 3.79 -13.71
C ARG A 32 5.36 2.53 -14.14
N PRO A 33 5.30 1.48 -13.31
CA PRO A 33 4.44 0.35 -13.64
C PRO A 33 3.01 0.91 -13.71
N ASP A 34 2.53 1.09 -14.94
CA ASP A 34 1.13 1.36 -15.20
C ASP A 34 0.37 0.15 -14.68
N GLY A 35 -0.49 0.37 -13.68
CA GLY A 35 -1.36 -0.68 -13.15
C GLY A 35 -1.22 -0.98 -11.67
N VAL A 36 -0.33 -0.35 -10.89
CA VAL A 36 -0.40 -0.42 -9.41
C VAL A 36 -0.38 0.97 -8.79
N GLN A 37 -1.42 1.28 -8.01
CA GLN A 37 -1.59 2.58 -7.36
C GLN A 37 -1.85 2.40 -5.86
N SER A 38 -1.22 3.21 -5.02
CA SER A 38 -1.58 3.27 -3.60
C SER A 38 -2.92 3.97 -3.42
N VAL A 39 -3.83 3.39 -2.65
CA VAL A 39 -5.04 4.10 -2.19
C VAL A 39 -4.61 5.16 -1.17
N THR A 40 -5.00 6.41 -1.41
CA THR A 40 -4.66 7.55 -0.55
C THR A 40 -5.93 8.21 0.01
N GLN A 41 -5.77 9.24 0.85
CA GLN A 41 -6.89 9.99 1.44
C GLN A 41 -7.84 9.12 2.29
N TRP A 42 -7.27 8.18 3.03
CA TRP A 42 -8.02 7.34 3.95
C TRP A 42 -8.68 8.15 5.06
N GLN A 43 -9.88 7.77 5.45
CA GLN A 43 -10.58 8.26 6.62
C GLN A 43 -10.69 7.15 7.64
N LEU A 44 -10.17 7.37 8.85
CA LEU A 44 -10.38 6.52 10.00
C LEU A 44 -11.38 7.22 10.91
N ASP A 45 -12.56 6.60 11.09
CA ASP A 45 -13.64 7.14 11.92
C ASP A 45 -13.95 8.63 11.59
N GLY A 46 -13.95 8.96 10.29
CA GLY A 46 -14.22 10.31 9.76
C GLY A 46 -13.03 11.28 9.75
N ARG A 47 -11.84 10.85 10.22
CA ARG A 47 -10.62 11.68 10.21
C ARG A 47 -9.66 11.24 9.13
N THR A 48 -9.14 12.18 8.34
CA THR A 48 -8.13 11.88 7.32
C THR A 48 -6.84 11.36 7.94
N VAL A 49 -6.33 10.25 7.43
CA VAL A 49 -5.10 9.58 7.87
C VAL A 49 -4.26 9.13 6.67
N SER A 50 -2.97 8.90 6.93
CA SER A 50 -2.03 8.32 5.97
C SER A 50 -1.57 6.95 6.47
N LEU A 51 -1.43 5.99 5.55
CA LEU A 51 -0.95 4.65 5.86
C LEU A 51 0.53 4.48 5.46
N PRO A 52 1.32 3.70 6.20
CA PRO A 52 0.94 2.92 7.39
C PRO A 52 0.62 3.81 8.60
N LEU A 53 -0.36 3.39 9.40
CA LEU A 53 -0.73 4.05 10.65
C LEU A 53 -0.75 3.04 11.79
N THR A 54 -0.05 3.32 12.88
CA THR A 54 -0.13 2.52 14.11
C THR A 54 -0.93 3.28 15.16
N LEU A 55 -2.03 2.69 15.57
CA LEU A 55 -2.87 3.16 16.66
C LEU A 55 -2.44 2.44 17.94
N GLY A 56 -2.20 3.20 19.01
CA GLY A 56 -1.85 2.66 20.33
C GLY A 56 -2.98 2.80 21.35
N HIS A 57 -2.78 2.23 22.54
CA HIS A 57 -3.71 2.31 23.67
C HIS A 57 -5.14 1.83 23.37
N LEU A 58 -5.29 0.88 22.45
CA LEU A 58 -6.59 0.29 22.12
C LEU A 58 -6.97 -0.78 23.15
N ALA A 59 -8.24 -0.79 23.56
CA ALA A 59 -8.80 -1.94 24.24
C ALA A 59 -8.81 -3.15 23.27
N PRO A 60 -8.76 -4.39 23.79
CA PRO A 60 -8.92 -5.59 22.96
C PRO A 60 -10.19 -5.52 22.10
N ARG A 61 -10.08 -5.89 20.82
CA ARG A 61 -11.23 -5.92 19.88
C ARG A 61 -11.93 -4.57 19.70
N THR A 62 -11.20 -3.46 19.84
CA THR A 62 -11.71 -2.13 19.49
C THR A 62 -12.04 -2.09 18.00
N PRO A 63 -13.27 -1.72 17.58
CA PRO A 63 -13.63 -1.59 16.17
C PRO A 63 -12.94 -0.37 15.56
N LEU A 64 -12.46 -0.53 14.33
CA LEU A 64 -11.81 0.53 13.56
C LEU A 64 -12.38 0.50 12.14
N THR A 65 -12.89 1.63 11.66
CA THR A 65 -13.46 1.72 10.31
C THR A 65 -12.61 2.65 9.45
N LEU A 66 -12.02 2.08 8.41
CA LEU A 66 -11.17 2.77 7.47
C LEU A 66 -11.87 2.86 6.11
N SER A 67 -12.08 4.05 5.56
CA SER A 67 -12.76 4.25 4.28
C SER A 67 -11.97 5.16 3.33
N ALA A 68 -12.12 4.95 2.03
CA ALA A 68 -11.54 5.80 1.00
C ALA A 68 -12.37 5.75 -0.27
N GLN A 69 -12.27 6.82 -1.06
CA GLN A 69 -12.66 6.81 -2.47
C GLN A 69 -11.42 6.52 -3.30
N ALA A 70 -11.56 5.67 -4.30
CA ALA A 70 -10.46 5.32 -5.20
C ALA A 70 -10.93 5.22 -6.64
N GLN A 71 -9.98 5.21 -7.57
CA GLN A 71 -10.28 4.90 -8.97
C GLN A 71 -10.74 3.44 -9.08
N PRO A 72 -11.52 3.10 -10.12
CA PRO A 72 -11.72 1.70 -10.51
C PRO A 72 -10.40 0.93 -10.58
N GLY A 73 -10.44 -0.32 -10.19
CA GLY A 73 -9.33 -1.25 -10.32
C GLY A 73 -9.86 -2.68 -10.25
N GLU A 74 -9.06 -3.63 -10.72
CA GLU A 74 -9.47 -5.03 -10.79
C GLU A 74 -9.15 -5.77 -9.49
N TYR A 75 -8.07 -5.36 -8.81
CA TYR A 75 -7.61 -6.04 -7.61
C TYR A 75 -7.22 -5.07 -6.50
N LEU A 76 -7.46 -5.49 -5.26
CA LEU A 76 -7.00 -4.85 -4.04
C LEU A 76 -5.94 -5.72 -3.37
N TYR A 77 -4.72 -5.23 -3.24
CA TYR A 77 -3.70 -5.84 -2.39
C TYR A 77 -3.76 -5.25 -0.99
N LEU A 78 -3.88 -6.12 0.02
CA LEU A 78 -3.96 -5.73 1.41
C LEU A 78 -3.15 -6.65 2.33
N LYS A 79 -2.87 -6.14 3.53
CA LYS A 79 -2.24 -6.88 4.61
C LYS A 79 -2.95 -6.59 5.93
N THR A 80 -3.26 -7.65 6.67
CA THR A 80 -3.70 -7.56 8.08
C THR A 80 -2.81 -8.41 8.98
N VAL A 81 -2.56 -7.93 10.20
CA VAL A 81 -1.64 -8.52 11.17
C VAL A 81 -2.37 -8.64 12.51
N TYR A 82 -2.72 -9.88 12.89
CA TYR A 82 -3.42 -10.18 14.15
C TYR A 82 -4.81 -9.55 14.32
N ALA A 83 -5.31 -8.85 13.30
CA ALA A 83 -6.58 -8.16 13.31
C ALA A 83 -7.58 -8.85 12.37
N PRO A 84 -8.75 -9.27 12.86
CA PRO A 84 -9.88 -9.60 12.01
C PRO A 84 -10.20 -8.43 11.07
N LEU A 85 -10.59 -8.74 9.84
CA LEU A 85 -10.81 -7.78 8.77
C LEU A 85 -12.01 -8.17 7.92
N ARG A 86 -12.89 -7.21 7.62
CA ARG A 86 -13.86 -7.24 6.52
C ARG A 86 -13.60 -6.10 5.56
N VAL A 87 -13.68 -6.37 4.27
CA VAL A 87 -13.49 -5.37 3.21
C VAL A 87 -14.71 -5.33 2.33
N TYR A 88 -15.20 -4.12 2.12
CA TYR A 88 -16.33 -3.82 1.29
C TYR A 88 -15.90 -2.90 0.15
N ALA A 89 -16.39 -3.20 -1.03
CA ALA A 89 -16.28 -2.38 -2.23
C ALA A 89 -17.70 -2.05 -2.69
N ASN A 90 -18.02 -0.76 -2.78
CA ASN A 90 -19.38 -0.28 -3.12
C ASN A 90 -20.45 -1.00 -2.29
N GLU A 91 -20.25 -1.02 -0.97
CA GLU A 91 -21.11 -1.67 0.03
C GLU A 91 -21.18 -3.21 -0.02
N THR A 92 -20.59 -3.84 -1.04
CA THR A 92 -20.55 -5.30 -1.19
C THR A 92 -19.34 -5.88 -0.47
N LEU A 93 -19.53 -6.90 0.37
CA LEU A 93 -18.42 -7.62 1.02
C LEU A 93 -17.60 -8.38 -0.04
N VAL A 94 -16.34 -8.02 -0.21
CA VAL A 94 -15.41 -8.64 -1.18
C VAL A 94 -14.36 -9.51 -0.51
N PHE A 95 -14.09 -9.31 0.78
CA PHE A 95 -13.12 -10.10 1.52
C PHE A 95 -13.42 -10.12 3.02
N GLU A 96 -13.20 -11.26 3.65
CA GLU A 96 -13.28 -11.43 5.10
C GLU A 96 -12.14 -12.34 5.57
N TYR A 97 -11.54 -11.99 6.71
CA TYR A 97 -10.47 -12.78 7.32
C TYR A 97 -10.47 -12.66 8.84
N GLY A 98 -10.12 -13.76 9.50
CA GLY A 98 -9.85 -13.78 10.94
C GLY A 98 -11.08 -13.73 11.84
N GLN A 99 -12.23 -14.17 11.33
CA GLN A 99 -13.42 -14.31 12.16
C GLN A 99 -13.24 -15.43 13.20
N PRO A 100 -13.93 -15.37 14.34
CA PRO A 100 -13.92 -16.45 15.32
C PRO A 100 -14.21 -17.80 14.67
N GLY A 101 -13.37 -18.80 14.93
CA GLY A 101 -13.49 -20.15 14.36
C GLY A 101 -12.84 -20.35 12.98
N THR A 102 -12.30 -19.31 12.33
CA THR A 102 -11.65 -19.44 11.01
C THR A 102 -10.14 -19.67 11.07
N TYR A 103 -9.57 -19.86 12.26
CA TYR A 103 -8.16 -20.10 12.51
C TYR A 103 -8.01 -21.08 13.69
N PRO A 104 -6.86 -21.76 13.85
CA PRO A 104 -6.68 -22.75 14.91
C PRO A 104 -7.03 -22.20 16.29
N GLY A 105 -7.87 -22.92 17.04
CA GLY A 105 -8.46 -22.42 18.29
C GLY A 105 -7.47 -22.18 19.44
N PHE A 106 -6.21 -22.60 19.31
CA PHE A 106 -5.15 -22.27 20.27
C PHE A 106 -4.56 -20.87 20.05
N LEU A 107 -4.83 -20.25 18.90
CA LEU A 107 -4.48 -18.85 18.66
C LEU A 107 -5.58 -17.96 19.21
N LEU A 108 -5.20 -16.84 19.82
CA LEU A 108 -6.14 -15.86 20.35
C LEU A 108 -6.47 -14.75 19.34
N ASP A 109 -5.62 -14.59 18.33
CA ASP A 109 -5.77 -13.67 17.22
C ASP A 109 -5.47 -14.39 15.90
N PRO A 110 -6.06 -13.98 14.77
CA PRO A 110 -5.78 -14.58 13.48
C PRO A 110 -4.31 -14.35 13.07
N PRO A 111 -3.66 -15.28 12.34
CA PRO A 111 -2.30 -15.06 11.87
C PRO A 111 -2.22 -13.89 10.86
N THR A 112 -1.01 -13.44 10.54
CA THR A 112 -0.83 -12.42 9.49
C THR A 112 -1.32 -12.94 8.15
N LYS A 113 -2.03 -12.10 7.40
CA LYS A 113 -2.52 -12.41 6.05
C LYS A 113 -2.19 -11.27 5.09
N THR A 114 -1.65 -11.63 3.94
CA THR A 114 -1.70 -10.82 2.73
C THR A 114 -2.71 -11.43 1.77
N ALA A 115 -3.41 -10.58 1.02
CA ALA A 115 -4.40 -11.01 0.05
C ALA A 115 -4.41 -10.09 -1.16
N LEU A 116 -4.65 -10.69 -2.33
CA LEU A 116 -5.08 -10.00 -3.53
C LEU A 116 -6.56 -10.31 -3.69
N VAL A 117 -7.41 -9.28 -3.62
CA VAL A 117 -8.86 -9.40 -3.59
C VAL A 117 -9.42 -8.88 -4.91
N PRO A 118 -10.16 -9.68 -5.69
CA PRO A 118 -10.82 -9.18 -6.88
C PRO A 118 -11.89 -8.17 -6.49
N LEU A 119 -11.97 -7.08 -7.25
CA LEU A 119 -12.96 -6.04 -7.07
C LEU A 119 -14.08 -6.22 -8.09
N PRO A 120 -15.31 -5.79 -7.77
CA PRO A 120 -16.40 -5.82 -8.73
C PRO A 120 -16.11 -4.84 -9.88
N ASP A 121 -16.48 -5.24 -11.10
CA ASP A 121 -16.42 -4.36 -12.26
C ASP A 121 -17.26 -3.10 -12.01
N SER A 122 -16.62 -1.94 -12.06
CA SER A 122 -17.25 -0.65 -11.84
C SER A 122 -16.58 0.39 -12.71
N GLU A 123 -17.34 1.02 -13.60
CA GLU A 123 -16.85 2.17 -14.38
C GLU A 123 -16.76 3.47 -13.54
N ASN A 124 -17.36 3.45 -12.34
CA ASN A 124 -17.43 4.59 -11.44
C ASN A 124 -16.40 4.51 -10.30
N THR A 125 -16.16 5.64 -9.65
CA THR A 125 -15.36 5.74 -8.43
C THR A 125 -15.70 4.62 -7.42
N LEU A 126 -14.67 3.93 -6.95
CA LEU A 126 -14.76 2.84 -6.01
C LEU A 126 -14.83 3.38 -4.58
N THR A 127 -15.89 3.04 -3.85
CA THR A 127 -15.97 3.29 -2.40
C THR A 127 -15.46 2.08 -1.64
N LEU A 128 -14.33 2.23 -0.96
CA LEU A 128 -13.74 1.20 -0.11
C LEU A 128 -14.11 1.45 1.36
N ARG A 129 -14.50 0.38 2.06
CA ARG A 129 -14.65 0.36 3.52
C ARG A 129 -14.01 -0.89 4.09
N MET A 130 -13.13 -0.73 5.06
CA MET A 130 -12.43 -1.79 5.75
C MET A 130 -12.78 -1.70 7.23
N GLU A 131 -13.31 -2.79 7.77
CA GLU A 131 -13.65 -2.92 9.19
C GLU A 131 -12.68 -3.86 9.86
N TYR A 132 -11.95 -3.32 10.84
CA TYR A 132 -11.02 -4.09 11.65
C TYR A 132 -11.56 -4.25 13.08
N LEU A 133 -11.10 -5.31 13.73
CA LEU A 133 -11.06 -5.37 15.20
C LEU A 133 -9.61 -5.36 15.64
N SER A 134 -9.24 -4.52 16.62
CA SER A 134 -7.89 -4.52 17.15
C SER A 134 -7.51 -5.91 17.71
N PRO A 135 -6.21 -6.27 17.71
CA PRO A 135 -5.76 -7.54 18.29
C PRO A 135 -6.20 -7.68 19.74
N SER A 136 -6.51 -8.90 20.18
CA SER A 136 -6.92 -9.14 21.56
C SER A 136 -5.76 -9.07 22.55
N GLN A 137 -4.55 -9.40 22.11
CA GLN A 137 -3.37 -9.47 22.97
C GLN A 137 -2.42 -8.27 22.88
N ARG A 138 -2.75 -7.28 22.04
CA ARG A 138 -1.90 -6.09 21.83
C ARG A 138 -2.74 -4.85 22.02
N SER A 139 -2.18 -3.86 22.70
CA SER A 139 -2.79 -2.53 22.83
C SER A 139 -2.55 -1.65 21.60
N SER A 140 -1.97 -2.20 20.52
CA SER A 140 -1.70 -1.48 19.28
C SER A 140 -2.15 -2.25 18.05
N CYS A 141 -2.64 -1.54 17.05
CA CYS A 141 -3.02 -2.07 15.74
C CYS A 141 -2.36 -1.23 14.63
N THR A 142 -1.72 -1.89 13.67
CA THR A 142 -1.12 -1.22 12.50
C THR A 142 -2.00 -1.46 11.29
N LEU A 143 -2.50 -0.38 10.71
CA LEU A 143 -3.20 -0.35 9.43
C LEU A 143 -2.14 -0.19 8.32
N HIS A 144 -2.06 -1.18 7.43
CA HIS A 144 -1.04 -1.22 6.38
C HIS A 144 -1.50 -0.53 5.09
N PRO A 145 -0.58 -0.03 4.25
CA PRO A 145 -0.91 0.48 2.93
C PRO A 145 -1.68 -0.53 2.10
N VAL A 146 -2.63 -0.03 1.34
CA VAL A 146 -3.49 -0.79 0.44
C VAL A 146 -3.18 -0.34 -0.98
N LEU A 147 -3.01 -1.30 -1.89
CA LEU A 147 -2.70 -1.03 -3.29
C LEU A 147 -3.85 -1.50 -4.16
N LEU A 148 -4.16 -0.72 -5.19
CA LEU A 148 -5.03 -1.08 -6.30
C LEU A 148 -4.20 -1.55 -7.48
N GLY A 149 -4.65 -2.62 -8.12
CA GLY A 149 -4.04 -3.24 -9.28
C GLY A 149 -5.01 -3.34 -10.46
N SER A 150 -4.52 -3.25 -11.68
CA SER A 150 -5.19 -3.68 -12.92
C SER A 150 -4.33 -4.70 -13.65
N SER A 151 -4.92 -5.70 -14.31
CA SER A 151 -4.21 -6.65 -15.18
C SER A 151 -4.13 -6.20 -16.64
#